data_AF-A0A9X1HHW9-F1
#
_entry.id   AF-A0A9X1HHW9-F1
#
_cell.length_a   1.000
_cell.length_b   1.000
_cell.length_c   1.000
_cell.angle_alpha   90.00
_cell.angle_beta   90.00
_cell.angle_gamma   90.00
#
_symmetry.space_group_name_H-M   'P 1'
#
loop_
_entity.id
_entity.type
_entity.pdbx_description
1 polymer ?
#
loop_
_entity_poly.entity_id
_entity_poly.type
_entity_poly.pdbx_seq_one_letter_code
_entity_poly.pdbx_strand_id
1 'polypeptide(L)'
;MVLLDTHIWLWWLLGDDRLRPGERAALNEMAASGGIAVSWVSIWETEMLERKGRIRLLPDLKGWLVLAVRPEVCTVLAVDVDVVLAQRRLPDAFHPDPADRLIVATSLLSGYPLATRDSRIIEAGVCRIFTGP
;
A
#
# COMPACT_ATOMS: atom_id res chain seq x y z
N MET A 1 4.81 -2.50 12.36
CA MET A 1 4.48 -2.77 10.94
C MET A 1 4.25 -1.45 10.22
N VAL A 2 4.41 -1.42 8.90
CA VAL A 2 4.07 -0.32 8.00
C VAL A 2 3.08 -0.82 6.96
N LEU A 3 2.06 -0.02 6.64
CA LEU A 3 1.16 -0.28 5.52
C LEU A 3 1.75 0.36 4.27
N LEU A 4 2.00 -0.41 3.23
CA LEU A 4 2.45 0.15 1.95
C LEU A 4 1.23 0.53 1.11
N ASP A 5 1.26 1.75 0.58
CA ASP A 5 0.39 2.15 -0.51
C ASP A 5 0.72 1.34 -1.78
N THR A 6 -0.21 1.25 -2.73
CA THR A 6 -0.10 0.36 -3.89
C THR A 6 1.13 0.65 -4.72
N HIS A 7 1.42 1.94 -5.00
CA HIS A 7 2.62 2.28 -5.77
C HIS A 7 3.91 2.00 -5.00
N ILE A 8 3.95 2.20 -3.67
CA ILE A 8 5.13 1.87 -2.87
C ILE A 8 5.39 0.37 -2.87
N TRP A 9 4.33 -0.43 -2.70
CA TRP A 9 4.41 -1.88 -2.76
C TRP A 9 4.94 -2.37 -4.11
N LEU A 10 4.40 -1.83 -5.21
CA LEU A 10 4.87 -2.14 -6.57
C LEU A 10 6.32 -1.71 -6.79
N TRP A 11 6.70 -0.49 -6.41
CA TRP A 11 8.08 -0.02 -6.58
C TRP A 11 9.07 -0.84 -5.75
N TRP A 12 8.66 -1.27 -4.56
CA TRP A 12 9.50 -2.08 -3.69
C TRP A 12 9.76 -3.44 -4.33
N LEU A 13 8.70 -4.17 -4.71
CA LEU A 13 8.84 -5.51 -5.28
C LEU A 13 9.41 -5.54 -6.71
N LEU A 14 9.22 -4.48 -7.49
CA LEU A 14 9.72 -4.38 -8.87
C LEU A 14 11.10 -3.75 -8.97
N GLY A 15 11.72 -3.36 -7.85
CA GLY A 15 13.05 -2.75 -7.87
C GLY A 15 13.08 -1.36 -8.50
N ASP A 16 11.97 -0.61 -8.47
CA ASP A 16 11.86 0.71 -9.09
C ASP A 16 12.71 1.77 -8.38
N ASP A 17 13.41 2.61 -9.15
CA ASP A 17 14.32 3.65 -8.67
C ASP A 17 13.60 4.85 -8.01
N ARG A 18 12.28 4.94 -8.12
CA ARG A 18 11.48 5.94 -7.39
C ARG A 18 11.55 5.75 -5.87
N LEU A 19 11.87 4.55 -5.40
CA LEU A 19 12.24 4.32 -4.00
C LEU A 19 13.71 4.61 -3.79
N ARG A 20 13.99 5.55 -2.89
CA ARG A 20 15.38 5.91 -2.57
C ARG A 20 16.09 4.70 -1.95
N PRO A 21 17.43 4.56 -2.13
CA PRO A 21 18.17 3.43 -1.58
C PRO A 21 17.98 3.22 -0.07
N GLY A 22 17.95 4.30 0.72
CA GLY A 22 17.72 4.22 2.18
C GLY A 22 16.31 3.75 2.55
N GLU A 23 15.30 4.27 1.86
CA GLU A 23 13.90 3.85 2.02
C GLU A 23 13.73 2.36 1.67
N ARG A 24 14.32 1.91 0.55
CA ARG A 24 14.33 0.51 0.15
C ARG A 24 15.03 -0.38 1.18
N ALA A 25 16.17 0.05 1.71
CA ALA A 25 16.89 -0.70 2.75
C ALA A 25 16.04 -0.85 4.02
N ALA A 26 15.38 0.22 4.46
CA ALA A 26 14.48 0.17 5.62
C ALA A 26 13.28 -0.77 5.38
N LEU A 27 12.66 -0.72 4.19
CA LEU A 27 11.57 -1.64 3.84
C LEU A 27 12.04 -3.10 3.81
N ASN A 28 13.25 -3.38 3.30
CA ASN A 28 13.82 -4.73 3.31
C ASN A 28 14.06 -5.26 4.74
N GLU A 29 14.60 -4.43 5.63
CA GLU A 29 14.81 -4.79 7.04
C GLU A 29 13.48 -5.06 7.76
N MET A 30 12.48 -4.22 7.52
CA MET A 30 11.13 -4.44 8.05
C MET A 30 10.53 -5.74 7.49
N ALA A 31 10.66 -6.01 6.19
CA ALA A 31 10.16 -7.25 5.59
C ALA A 31 10.76 -8.50 6.24
N ALA A 32 12.08 -8.50 6.50
CA ALA A 32 12.78 -9.60 7.14
C ALA A 32 12.25 -9.95 8.55
N SER A 33 11.57 -9.01 9.22
CA SER A 33 10.95 -9.20 10.53
C SER A 33 9.41 -9.28 10.48
N GLY A 34 8.82 -9.43 9.30
CA GLY A 34 7.35 -9.46 9.12
C GLY A 34 6.69 -8.08 9.32
N GLY A 35 7.45 -7.00 9.20
CA GLY A 35 7.03 -5.62 9.45
C GLY A 35 6.25 -4.96 8.31
N ILE A 36 6.01 -5.63 7.18
CA ILE A 36 5.33 -5.08 6.02
C ILE A 36 3.88 -5.57 5.94
N ALA A 37 2.95 -4.65 5.74
CA ALA A 37 1.55 -4.94 5.44
C ALA A 37 1.11 -4.27 4.13
N VAL A 38 0.13 -4.87 3.46
CA VAL A 38 -0.57 -4.29 2.30
C VAL A 38 -2.09 -4.44 2.49
N SER A 39 -2.86 -3.51 1.96
CA SER A 39 -4.33 -3.65 1.96
C SER A 39 -4.76 -4.59 0.84
N TRP A 40 -5.83 -5.36 1.05
CA TRP A 40 -6.50 -6.09 -0.04
C TRP A 40 -6.87 -5.17 -1.21
N VAL A 41 -7.09 -3.88 -0.94
CA VAL A 41 -7.39 -2.86 -1.94
C VAL A 41 -6.21 -2.65 -2.89
N SER A 42 -4.98 -2.71 -2.39
CA SER A 42 -3.78 -2.59 -3.20
C SER A 42 -3.61 -3.76 -4.17
N ILE A 43 -4.08 -4.95 -3.79
CA ILE A 43 -4.14 -6.12 -4.67
C ILE A 43 -5.17 -5.88 -5.80
N TRP A 44 -6.35 -5.39 -5.43
CA TRP A 44 -7.40 -5.03 -6.41
C TRP A 44 -6.94 -3.92 -7.36
N GLU A 45 -6.31 -2.86 -6.85
CA GLU A 45 -5.78 -1.78 -7.67
C GLU A 45 -4.66 -2.26 -8.60
N THR A 46 -3.82 -3.19 -8.16
CA THR A 46 -2.79 -3.82 -9.01
C THR A 46 -3.42 -4.54 -10.21
N GLU A 47 -4.49 -5.32 -10.00
CA GLU A 47 -5.27 -5.91 -11.12
C GLU A 47 -5.79 -4.82 -12.04
N MET A 48 -6.37 -3.74 -11.49
CA MET A 48 -6.92 -2.67 -12.31
C MET A 48 -5.87 -1.97 -13.16
N LEU A 49 -4.68 -1.73 -12.60
CA LEU A 49 -3.55 -1.13 -13.30
C LEU A 49 -3.07 -2.01 -14.44
N GLU A 50 -2.96 -3.32 -14.22
CA GLU A 50 -2.55 -4.30 -15.25
C GLU A 50 -3.60 -4.39 -16.36
N ARG A 51 -4.88 -4.54 -16.01
CA ARG A 51 -6.00 -4.58 -16.96
C ARG A 51 -6.10 -3.33 -17.82
N LYS A 52 -5.76 -2.16 -17.26
CA LYS A 52 -5.72 -0.87 -17.99
C LYS A 52 -4.42 -0.69 -18.81
N GLY A 53 -3.52 -1.67 -18.81
CA GLY A 53 -2.23 -1.61 -19.52
C GLY A 53 -1.27 -0.58 -18.93
N ARG A 54 -1.46 -0.16 -17.68
CA ARG A 54 -0.59 0.83 -16.99
C ARG A 54 0.67 0.19 -16.43
N ILE A 55 0.58 -1.09 -16.08
CA ILE A 55 1.71 -1.93 -15.67
C ILE A 55 1.64 -3.25 -16.42
N ARG A 56 2.76 -3.98 -16.45
CA ARG A 56 2.82 -5.35 -16.93
C ARG A 56 3.69 -6.16 -15.97
N LEU A 57 3.12 -7.22 -15.41
CA LEU A 57 3.77 -8.04 -14.41
C LEU A 57 4.18 -9.39 -15.01
N LEU A 58 5.34 -9.88 -14.59
CA LEU A 58 5.90 -11.17 -15.04
C LEU A 58 5.87 -12.18 -13.90
N PRO A 59 5.63 -13.48 -14.17
CA PRO A 59 5.37 -14.08 -15.49
C PRO A 59 3.97 -13.76 -16.06
N ASP A 60 2.98 -13.56 -15.19
CA ASP A 60 1.66 -12.98 -15.48
C ASP A 60 1.11 -12.36 -14.19
N LEU A 61 -0.04 -11.68 -14.24
CA LEU A 61 -0.65 -11.04 -13.07
C LEU A 61 -0.89 -12.02 -11.91
N LYS A 62 -1.42 -13.21 -12.19
CA LYS A 62 -1.77 -14.20 -11.16
C LYS A 62 -0.52 -14.76 -10.50
N GLY A 63 0.45 -15.19 -11.29
CA GLY A 63 1.73 -15.73 -10.84
C GLY A 63 2.50 -14.70 -10.03
N TRP A 64 2.51 -13.44 -10.48
CA TRP A 64 3.13 -12.36 -9.73
C TRP A 64 2.42 -12.11 -8.40
N LEU A 65 1.10 -11.97 -8.38
CA LEU A 65 0.32 -11.73 -7.16
C LEU A 65 0.51 -12.84 -6.12
N VAL A 66 0.48 -14.11 -6.54
CA VAL A 66 0.70 -15.26 -5.64
C VAL A 66 2.06 -15.21 -4.94
N LEU A 67 3.09 -14.66 -5.59
CA LEU A 67 4.42 -14.47 -4.99
C LEU A 67 4.45 -13.22 -4.11
N ALA A 68 3.87 -12.12 -4.59
CA ALA A 68 3.92 -10.81 -3.96
C ALA A 68 3.17 -10.73 -2.62
N VAL A 69 2.16 -11.59 -2.42
CA VAL A 69 1.31 -11.62 -1.21
C VAL A 69 1.64 -12.78 -0.26
N ARG A 70 2.77 -13.47 -0.51
CA ARG A 70 3.21 -14.55 0.38
C ARG A 70 3.44 -14.02 1.80
N PRO A 71 3.14 -14.80 2.85
CA PRO A 71 3.36 -14.39 4.24
C PRO A 71 4.81 -14.01 4.55
N GLU A 72 5.78 -14.57 3.82
CA GLU A 72 7.20 -14.22 3.96
C GLU A 72 7.55 -12.86 3.35
N VAL A 73 6.68 -12.28 2.51
CA VAL A 73 6.87 -10.99 1.84
C VAL A 73 6.10 -9.88 2.56
N CYS A 74 4.81 -10.10 2.80
CA CYS A 74 3.97 -9.13 3.50
C CYS A 74 2.73 -9.77 4.12
N THR A 75 2.16 -9.07 5.09
CA THR A 75 0.83 -9.40 5.63
C THR A 75 -0.26 -8.70 4.80
N VAL A 76 -1.18 -9.46 4.23
CA VAL A 76 -2.37 -8.89 3.58
C VAL A 76 -3.42 -8.59 4.64
N LEU A 77 -3.80 -7.32 4.77
CA LEU A 77 -4.94 -6.90 5.56
C LEU A 77 -6.22 -7.14 4.75
N ALA A 78 -7.03 -8.09 5.23
CA ALA A 78 -8.21 -8.60 4.52
C ALA A 78 -9.31 -7.54 4.38
N VAL A 79 -10.29 -7.84 3.52
CA VAL A 79 -11.52 -7.05 3.38
C VAL A 79 -12.24 -7.02 4.72
N ASP A 80 -12.57 -5.81 5.17
CA ASP A 80 -13.29 -5.58 6.41
C ASP A 80 -14.34 -4.47 6.23
N VAL A 81 -15.55 -4.72 6.73
CA VAL A 81 -16.64 -3.74 6.75
C VAL A 81 -16.25 -2.51 7.55
N ASP A 82 -15.47 -2.67 8.62
CA ASP A 82 -15.02 -1.55 9.44
C ASP A 82 -14.15 -0.59 8.63
N VAL A 83 -13.30 -1.10 7.71
CA VAL A 83 -12.51 -0.27 6.79
C VAL A 83 -13.42 0.56 5.90
N VAL A 84 -14.48 -0.04 5.35
CA VAL A 84 -15.46 0.66 4.51
C VAL A 84 -16.16 1.77 5.30
N LEU A 85 -16.54 1.51 6.55
CA LEU A 85 -17.21 2.49 7.40
C LEU A 85 -16.26 3.60 7.88
N ALA A 86 -15.00 3.26 8.16
CA ALA A 86 -13.99 4.20 8.66
C ALA A 86 -13.66 5.32 7.65
N GLN A 87 -13.94 5.12 6.36
CA GLN A 87 -13.83 6.17 5.34
C GLN A 87 -14.68 7.41 5.64
N ARG A 88 -15.76 7.27 6.43
CA ARG A 88 -16.61 8.40 6.86
C ARG A 88 -15.92 9.33 7.85
N ARG A 89 -14.81 8.90 8.45
CA ARG A 89 -13.97 9.72 9.33
C ARG A 89 -13.03 10.64 8.55
N LEU A 90 -12.83 10.37 7.26
CA LEU A 90 -12.01 11.19 6.39
C LEU A 90 -12.81 12.45 5.98
N PRO A 91 -12.19 13.64 5.95
CA PRO A 91 -12.86 14.87 5.52
C PRO A 91 -13.51 14.73 4.14
N ASP A 92 -14.60 15.46 3.87
CA ASP A 92 -15.24 15.43 2.55
C ASP A 92 -14.34 15.96 1.43
N ALA A 93 -13.46 16.91 1.78
CA ALA A 93 -12.42 17.43 0.88
C ALA A 93 -11.23 16.47 0.68
N PHE A 94 -11.19 15.34 1.39
CA PHE A 94 -10.16 14.33 1.24
C PHE A 94 -10.24 13.65 -0.14
N HIS A 95 -9.13 13.08 -0.59
CA HIS A 95 -8.94 12.45 -1.90
C HIS A 95 -10.21 11.75 -2.44
N PRO A 96 -10.68 12.07 -3.66
CA PRO A 96 -11.91 11.51 -4.19
C PRO A 96 -11.76 10.06 -4.68
N ASP A 97 -10.53 9.55 -4.80
CA ASP A 97 -10.29 8.19 -5.27
C ASP A 97 -10.73 7.16 -4.21
N PRO A 98 -11.62 6.21 -4.55
CA PRO A 98 -12.10 5.22 -3.60
C PRO A 98 -11.00 4.30 -3.05
N ALA A 99 -9.98 3.96 -3.84
CA ALA A 99 -8.89 3.08 -3.43
C ALA A 99 -8.05 3.76 -2.34
N ASP A 100 -7.64 5.00 -2.58
CA ASP A 100 -6.88 5.80 -1.61
C ASP A 100 -7.64 5.96 -0.29
N ARG A 101 -8.95 6.24 -0.37
CA ARG A 101 -9.79 6.33 0.83
C ARG A 101 -9.80 5.03 1.62
N LEU A 102 -9.89 3.87 0.96
CA LEU A 102 -9.88 2.58 1.64
C LEU A 102 -8.49 2.26 2.21
N ILE A 103 -7.41 2.59 1.50
CA ILE A 103 -6.03 2.39 1.97
C ILE A 103 -5.75 3.24 3.22
N VAL A 104 -6.12 4.52 3.20
CA VAL A 104 -5.99 5.39 4.37
C VAL A 104 -6.87 4.92 5.52
N ALA A 105 -8.12 4.53 5.26
CA ALA A 105 -8.98 3.95 6.30
C ALA A 105 -8.39 2.66 6.90
N THR A 106 -7.73 1.82 6.08
CA THR A 106 -6.99 0.64 6.54
C THR A 106 -5.83 1.03 7.45
N SER A 107 -5.06 2.08 7.10
CA SER A 107 -3.99 2.62 7.96
C SER A 107 -4.53 3.11 9.30
N LEU A 108 -5.65 3.83 9.29
CA LEU A 108 -6.30 4.35 10.49
C LEU A 108 -6.75 3.23 11.46
N LEU A 109 -7.37 2.18 10.94
CA LEU A 109 -7.89 1.08 11.77
C LEU A 109 -6.80 0.14 12.26
N SER A 110 -5.84 -0.22 11.40
CA SER A 110 -4.69 -1.04 11.80
C SER A 110 -3.74 -0.30 12.74
N GLY A 111 -3.79 1.03 12.73
CA GLY A 111 -2.84 1.89 13.41
C GLY A 111 -1.46 1.88 12.76
N TYR A 112 -1.25 1.24 11.61
CA TYR A 112 0.06 1.21 10.95
C TYR A 112 0.31 2.52 10.20
N PRO A 113 1.52 3.12 10.31
CA PRO A 113 1.87 4.25 9.45
C PRO A 113 1.79 3.84 7.97
N LEU A 114 1.32 4.76 7.13
CA LEU A 114 1.19 4.57 5.68
C LEU A 114 2.46 5.05 4.98
N ALA A 115 3.12 4.17 4.24
CA ALA A 115 4.16 4.55 3.28
C ALA A 115 3.49 4.93 1.96
N THR A 116 3.50 6.22 1.62
CA THR A 116 2.92 6.75 0.38
C THR A 116 3.76 7.91 -0.15
N ARG A 117 3.54 8.25 -1.42
CA ARG A 117 4.12 9.42 -2.12
C ARG A 117 3.03 10.31 -2.68
N ASP A 118 1.76 10.02 -2.39
CA ASP A 118 0.65 10.88 -2.74
C ASP A 118 0.67 12.11 -1.83
N SER A 119 0.90 13.28 -2.43
CA SER A 119 1.00 14.53 -1.68
C SER A 119 -0.32 14.93 -1.03
N ARG A 120 -1.47 14.58 -1.62
CA ARG A 120 -2.78 14.91 -1.06
C ARG A 120 -3.06 14.08 0.19
N ILE A 121 -2.66 12.80 0.21
CA ILE A 121 -2.76 11.97 1.41
C ILE A 121 -1.84 12.53 2.51
N ILE A 122 -0.60 12.88 2.17
CA ILE A 122 0.39 13.40 3.12
C ILE A 122 -0.08 14.75 3.70
N GLU A 123 -0.49 15.69 2.85
CA GLU A 123 -0.93 17.04 3.23
C GLU A 123 -2.24 17.02 4.03
N ALA A 124 -3.12 16.04 3.77
CA ALA A 124 -4.35 15.90 4.54
C ALA A 124 -4.11 15.61 6.03
N GLY A 125 -2.93 15.05 6.39
CA GLY A 125 -2.54 14.82 7.78
C GLY A 125 -3.47 13.89 8.55
N VAL A 126 -4.25 13.07 7.85
CA VAL A 126 -5.30 12.23 8.44
C VAL A 126 -4.77 10.95 9.09
N CYS A 127 -3.67 10.39 8.58
CA CYS A 127 -3.01 9.20 9.13
C CYS A 127 -1.52 9.44 9.35
N ARG A 128 -0.89 8.58 10.16
CA ARG A 128 0.57 8.63 10.35
C ARG A 128 1.25 8.24 9.04
N ILE A 129 2.22 9.03 8.60
CA ILE A 129 3.00 8.73 7.41
C ILE A 129 4.30 8.05 7.82
N PHE A 130 4.65 6.98 7.13
CA PHE A 130 5.97 6.37 7.24
C PHE A 130 6.97 7.24 6.48
N THR A 131 7.84 7.89 7.23
CA THR A 131 9.02 8.54 6.72
C THR A 131 10.18 7.59 6.98
N GLY A 132 10.60 6.83 5.96
CA GLY A 132 11.85 6.09 6.04
C GLY A 132 13.04 7.02 6.36
N PRO A 133 14.21 6.45 6.69
CA PRO A 133 15.44 7.24 6.89
C PRO A 133 15.85 8.01 5.62
#